data_AF-A0A2A3FWU1-F1
#
_entry.id   AF-A0A2A3FWU1-F1
#
_cell.length_a   1.000
_cell.length_b   1.000
_cell.length_c   1.000
_cell.angle_alpha   90.00
_cell.angle_beta   90.00
_cell.angle_gamma   90.00
#
_symmetry.space_group_name_H-M   'P 1'
#
loop_
_entity.id
_entity.type
_entity.pdbx_description
1 polymer ?
#
loop_
_entity_poly.entity_id
_entity_poly.type
_entity_poly.pdbx_seq_one_letter_code
_entity_poly.pdbx_strand_id
1 'polypeptide(L)'
;MTTESPTTASRAWSPILALPEFVELRRRRRAVTTALGLIAIAMFAGFLAGFAYFPEFLGHNTAFGIPLSLWVVFSQFAGTWVLVYAYFRLSRTYIQPAADAAVLAIAQRDQEHAS
;
A
#
# COMPACT_ATOMS: atom_id res chain seq x y z
N MET A 1 24.08 -33.08 4.39
CA MET A 1 22.97 -32.70 3.48
C MET A 1 21.69 -33.13 4.15
N THR A 2 21.12 -32.29 5.01
CA THR A 2 19.91 -32.56 5.78
C THR A 2 18.69 -32.21 4.93
N THR A 3 17.96 -33.23 4.48
CA THR A 3 16.69 -33.07 3.78
C THR A 3 15.61 -32.78 4.81
N GLU A 4 15.45 -31.52 5.20
CA GLU A 4 14.26 -31.08 5.93
C GLU A 4 13.05 -31.27 5.02
N SER A 5 12.17 -32.18 5.39
CA SER A 5 10.97 -32.47 4.61
C SER A 5 10.07 -31.23 4.56
N PRO A 6 9.62 -30.77 3.36
CA PRO A 6 8.88 -29.52 3.19
C PRO A 6 7.55 -29.46 3.98
N THR A 7 7.04 -30.62 4.40
CA THR A 7 5.85 -30.79 5.22
C THR A 7 6.02 -30.36 6.68
N THR A 8 7.22 -30.41 7.25
CA THR A 8 7.46 -29.98 8.64
C THR A 8 7.51 -28.45 8.74
N ALA A 9 8.16 -27.81 7.77
CA ALA A 9 8.17 -26.35 7.64
C ALA A 9 6.75 -25.81 7.46
N SER A 10 5.96 -26.33 6.51
CA SER A 10 4.59 -25.85 6.26
C SER A 10 3.64 -26.01 7.46
N ARG A 11 3.82 -27.07 8.26
CA ARG A 11 3.03 -27.29 9.48
C ARG A 11 3.45 -26.37 10.64
N ALA A 12 4.71 -25.94 10.70
CA ALA A 12 5.17 -24.94 11.66
C ALA A 12 4.72 -23.50 11.33
N TRP A 13 4.52 -23.17 10.04
CA TRP A 13 4.02 -21.87 9.60
C TRP A 13 2.52 -21.67 9.88
N SER A 14 1.72 -22.74 9.86
CA SER A 14 0.25 -22.66 10.00
C SER A 14 -0.23 -22.07 11.34
N PRO A 15 0.32 -22.48 12.51
CA PRO A 15 0.00 -21.84 13.79
C PRO A 15 0.49 -20.38 13.87
N ILE A 16 1.64 -20.08 13.27
CA ILE A 16 2.22 -18.72 13.25
C ILE A 16 1.32 -17.75 12.45
N LEU A 17 0.72 -18.22 11.36
CA LEU A 17 -0.20 -17.43 10.53
C LEU A 17 -1.57 -17.20 11.19
N ALA A 18 -1.91 -17.96 12.23
CA ALA A 18 -3.17 -17.84 12.97
C ALA A 18 -3.08 -16.95 14.21
N LEU A 19 -1.89 -16.43 14.56
CA LEU A 19 -1.75 -15.48 15.65
C LEU A 19 -2.60 -14.22 15.36
N PRO A 20 -3.34 -13.69 16.35
CA PRO A 20 -4.22 -12.53 16.17
C PRO A 20 -3.48 -11.31 15.61
N GLU A 21 -2.19 -11.20 15.91
CA GLU A 21 -1.29 -10.18 15.40
C GLU A 21 -1.15 -10.19 13.86
N PHE A 22 -1.16 -11.37 13.22
CA PHE A 22 -1.15 -11.51 11.76
C PHE A 22 -2.48 -11.12 11.10
N VAL A 23 -3.60 -11.29 11.80
CA VAL A 23 -4.93 -10.87 11.32
C VAL A 23 -5.05 -9.35 11.36
N GLU A 24 -4.55 -8.72 12.43
CA GLU A 24 -4.44 -7.26 12.57
C GLU A 24 -3.60 -6.67 11.43
N LEU A 25 -2.44 -7.27 11.15
CA LEU A 25 -1.53 -6.91 10.05
C LEU A 25 -2.21 -7.01 8.68
N ARG A 26 -2.87 -8.14 8.40
CA ARG A 26 -3.53 -8.39 7.11
C ARG A 26 -4.72 -7.47 6.87
N ARG A 27 -5.51 -7.17 7.91
CA ARG A 27 -6.63 -6.23 7.84
C ARG A 27 -6.16 -4.80 7.60
N ARG A 28 -5.09 -4.37 8.27
CA ARG A 28 -4.51 -3.02 8.12
C ARG A 28 -3.89 -2.82 6.74
N ARG A 29 -3.17 -3.81 6.22
CA ARG A 29 -2.63 -3.76 4.84
C ARG A 29 -3.74 -3.65 3.81
N ARG A 30 -4.84 -4.41 3.98
CA ARG A 30 -6.01 -4.31 3.10
C ARG A 30 -6.66 -2.95 3.16
N ALA A 31 -6.83 -2.35 4.34
CA ALA A 31 -7.42 -1.02 4.47
C ALA A 31 -6.60 0.05 3.72
N VAL A 32 -5.27 0.03 3.85
CA VAL A 32 -4.37 0.95 3.13
C VAL A 32 -4.48 0.77 1.62
N THR A 33 -4.40 -0.47 1.12
CA THR A 33 -4.49 -0.74 -0.31
C THR A 33 -5.87 -0.41 -0.88
N THR A 34 -6.95 -0.69 -0.15
CA THR A 34 -8.32 -0.34 -0.57
C THR A 34 -8.53 1.17 -0.59
N ALA A 35 -8.04 1.91 0.41
CA ALA A 35 -8.12 3.37 0.42
C ALA A 35 -7.35 3.99 -0.75
N LEU A 36 -6.11 3.54 -1.01
CA LEU A 36 -5.33 4.03 -2.15
C LEU A 36 -5.98 3.67 -3.49
N GLY A 37 -6.52 2.45 -3.61
CA GLY A 37 -7.25 2.03 -4.80
C GLY A 37 -8.49 2.91 -5.05
N LEU A 38 -9.27 3.21 -4.01
CA LEU A 38 -10.42 4.11 -4.12
C LEU A 38 -10.02 5.52 -4.54
N ILE A 39 -8.93 6.06 -3.99
CA ILE A 39 -8.40 7.36 -4.40
C ILE A 39 -7.95 7.33 -5.85
N ALA A 40 -7.25 6.27 -6.29
CA ALA A 40 -6.83 6.11 -7.68
C ALA A 40 -8.04 6.08 -8.63
N ILE A 41 -9.08 5.32 -8.28
CA ILE A 41 -10.32 5.26 -9.06
C ILE A 41 -10.99 6.63 -9.11
N ALA A 42 -11.08 7.34 -7.99
CA ALA A 42 -11.68 8.68 -7.94
C ALA A 42 -10.88 9.69 -8.78
N MET A 43 -9.55 9.65 -8.73
CA MET A 43 -8.69 10.49 -9.59
C MET A 43 -8.91 10.19 -11.07
N PHE A 44 -8.98 8.93 -11.45
CA PHE A 44 -9.19 8.53 -12.83
C PHE A 44 -10.60 8.87 -13.33
N ALA A 45 -11.63 8.64 -12.50
CA ALA A 45 -13.00 9.02 -12.81
C ALA A 45 -13.14 10.54 -12.94
N GLY A 46 -12.47 11.31 -12.07
CA GLY A 46 -12.41 12.78 -12.16
C GLY A 46 -11.74 13.25 -13.46
N PHE A 47 -10.67 12.58 -13.88
CA PHE A 47 -10.04 12.84 -15.19
C PHE A 47 -11.01 12.58 -16.35
N LEU A 48 -11.69 11.44 -16.35
CA LEU A 48 -12.71 11.12 -17.35
C LEU A 48 -13.82 12.17 -17.38
N ALA A 49 -14.36 12.53 -16.21
CA ALA A 49 -15.41 13.54 -16.10
C ALA A 49 -14.95 14.91 -16.60
N GLY A 50 -13.71 15.31 -16.28
CA GLY A 50 -13.12 16.55 -16.81
C GLY A 50 -13.10 16.59 -18.33
N PHE A 51 -12.64 15.51 -18.97
CA PHE A 51 -12.58 15.43 -20.44
C PHE A 51 -13.96 15.27 -21.09
N ALA A 52 -14.88 14.56 -20.44
CA ALA A 52 -16.21 14.30 -21.00
C ALA A 52 -17.13 15.53 -20.92
N TYR A 53 -17.10 16.26 -19.80
CA TYR A 53 -18.02 17.39 -19.57
C TYR A 53 -17.40 18.75 -19.88
N PHE A 54 -16.07 18.90 -19.84
CA PHE A 54 -15.38 20.17 -20.04
C PHE A 54 -14.31 20.14 -21.15
N PRO A 55 -14.58 19.57 -22.34
CA PRO A 55 -13.57 19.48 -23.41
C PRO A 55 -13.16 20.87 -23.94
N GLU A 56 -14.13 21.77 -24.13
CA GLU A 56 -13.93 23.14 -24.61
C GLU A 56 -13.02 23.94 -23.66
N PHE A 57 -13.26 23.83 -22.36
CA PHE A 57 -12.49 24.54 -21.32
C PHE A 57 -11.04 24.04 -21.24
N LEU A 58 -10.83 22.73 -21.40
CA LEU A 58 -9.49 22.12 -21.37
C LEU A 58 -8.67 22.41 -22.63
N GLY A 59 -9.34 22.58 -23.77
CA GLY A 59 -8.71 22.86 -25.06
C GLY A 59 -8.41 24.35 -25.29
N HIS A 60 -9.33 25.25 -24.95
CA HIS A 60 -9.19 26.68 -25.21
C HIS A 60 -8.33 27.41 -24.17
N ASN A 61 -8.33 26.95 -22.92
CA ASN A 61 -7.56 27.61 -21.88
C ASN A 61 -6.12 27.11 -21.83
N THR A 62 -5.20 28.05 -21.72
CA THR A 62 -3.78 27.79 -21.52
C THR A 62 -3.35 28.33 -20.18
N ALA A 63 -2.53 27.56 -19.46
CA ALA A 63 -1.86 27.96 -18.24
C ALA A 63 -0.36 27.90 -18.50
N PHE A 64 0.34 29.03 -18.27
CA PHE A 64 1.77 29.18 -18.61
C PHE A 64 2.09 28.90 -20.08
N GLY A 65 1.15 29.20 -20.99
CA GLY A 65 1.30 28.93 -22.42
C GLY A 65 1.10 27.46 -22.82
N ILE A 66 0.75 26.59 -21.87
CA ILE A 66 0.50 25.17 -22.11
C ILE A 66 -1.00 24.88 -21.97
N PRO A 67 -1.63 24.13 -22.90
CA PRO A 67 -3.02 23.72 -22.80
C PRO A 67 -3.35 23.09 -21.45
N LEU A 68 -4.50 23.46 -20.88
CA LEU A 68 -4.93 22.96 -19.57
C LEU A 68 -5.13 21.43 -19.59
N SER A 69 -5.53 20.86 -20.74
CA SER A 69 -5.60 19.42 -20.97
C SER A 69 -4.30 18.70 -20.62
N LEU A 70 -3.13 19.26 -20.98
CA LEU A 70 -1.83 18.68 -20.66
C LEU A 70 -1.53 18.76 -19.17
N TRP A 71 -1.88 19.86 -18.50
CA TRP A 71 -1.75 19.97 -17.04
C TRP A 71 -2.61 18.94 -16.32
N VAL A 72 -3.83 18.70 -16.80
CA VAL A 72 -4.73 17.69 -16.24
C VAL A 72 -4.18 16.28 -16.45
N VAL A 73 -3.65 15.95 -17.64
CA VAL A 73 -2.96 14.66 -17.85
C VAL A 73 -1.73 14.53 -16.96
N PHE A 74 -0.92 15.59 -16.86
CA PHE A 74 0.27 15.61 -16.00
C PHE A 74 -0.08 15.43 -14.52
N SER A 75 -1.24 15.94 -14.08
CA SER A 75 -1.73 15.76 -12.73
C SER A 75 -2.00 14.29 -12.37
N GLN A 76 -2.35 13.43 -13.35
CA GLN A 76 -2.49 11.99 -13.13
C GLN A 76 -1.13 11.33 -12.85
N PHE A 77 -0.08 11.78 -13.56
CA PHE A 77 1.29 11.35 -13.29
C PHE A 77 1.76 11.79 -11.90
N ALA A 78 1.61 13.07 -11.58
CA ALA A 78 1.95 13.61 -10.27
C ALA A 78 1.13 12.91 -9.17
N GLY A 79 -0.15 12.67 -9.40
CA GLY A 79 -1.05 11.93 -8.52
C GLY A 79 -0.54 10.53 -8.21
N THR A 80 -0.07 9.80 -9.21
CA THR A 80 0.52 8.47 -9.02
C THR A 80 1.71 8.52 -8.06
N TRP A 81 2.62 9.49 -8.23
CA TRP A 81 3.73 9.69 -7.30
C TRP A 81 3.27 10.04 -5.89
N VAL A 82 2.24 10.88 -5.76
CA VAL A 82 1.62 11.21 -4.47
C VAL A 82 1.01 9.96 -3.82
N LEU A 83 0.33 9.08 -4.58
CA LEU A 83 -0.20 7.82 -4.06
C LEU A 83 0.93 6.88 -3.62
N VAL A 84 2.02 6.79 -4.38
CA VAL A 84 3.19 5.98 -3.99
C VAL A 84 3.82 6.54 -2.72
N TYR A 85 4.01 7.86 -2.63
CA TYR A 85 4.50 8.50 -1.41
C TYR A 85 3.57 8.26 -0.22
N ALA A 86 2.25 8.43 -0.42
CA ALA A 86 1.25 8.17 0.59
C ALA A 86 1.27 6.70 1.03
N TYR A 87 1.43 5.75 0.10
CA TYR A 87 1.62 4.34 0.40
C TYR A 87 2.84 4.13 1.31
N PHE A 88 4.00 4.68 0.94
CA PHE A 88 5.21 4.54 1.74
C PHE A 88 5.11 5.21 3.11
N ARG A 89 4.47 6.38 3.19
CA ARG A 89 4.24 7.08 4.45
C ARG A 89 3.30 6.30 5.35
N LEU A 90 2.16 5.88 4.82
CA LEU A 90 1.14 5.16 5.58
C LEU A 90 1.62 3.75 5.95
N SER A 91 2.34 3.07 5.06
CA SER A 91 2.98 1.79 5.41
C SER A 91 4.03 1.96 6.52
N ARG A 92 4.88 2.99 6.50
CA ARG A 92 5.83 3.23 7.60
C ARG A 92 5.12 3.49 8.92
N THR A 93 4.11 4.38 8.94
CA THR A 93 3.38 4.72 10.17
C THR A 93 2.59 3.53 10.75
N TYR A 94 2.12 2.60 9.92
CA TYR A 94 1.22 1.53 10.37
C TYR A 94 1.82 0.11 10.39
N ILE A 95 2.93 -0.15 9.69
CA ILE A 95 3.56 -1.49 9.60
C ILE A 95 4.71 -1.66 10.62
N GLN A 96 5.41 -0.57 10.98
CA GLN A 96 6.52 -0.64 11.95
C GLN A 96 6.17 -1.23 13.33
N PRO A 97 5.05 -0.89 14.00
CA PRO A 97 4.81 -1.39 15.36
C PRO A 97 4.59 -2.91 15.42
N ALA A 98 4.14 -3.54 14.34
CA ALA A 98 3.95 -4.98 14.28
C ALA A 98 5.21 -5.74 13.84
N ALA A 99 6.12 -5.09 13.10
CA ALA A 99 7.45 -5.63 12.85
C ALA A 99 8.28 -5.65 14.13
N ASP A 100 8.21 -4.57 14.92
CA ASP A 100 8.90 -4.49 16.22
C ASP A 100 8.36 -5.51 17.22
N ALA A 101 7.04 -5.73 17.26
CA ALA A 101 6.43 -6.74 18.13
C ALA A 101 6.81 -8.18 17.75
N ALA A 102 6.90 -8.50 16.45
CA ALA A 102 7.36 -9.81 15.98
C ALA A 102 8.85 -10.06 16.31
N VAL A 103 9.69 -9.03 16.20
CA VAL A 103 11.12 -9.10 16.59
C VAL A 103 11.26 -9.33 18.10
N LEU A 104 10.43 -8.65 18.91
CA LEU A 104 10.38 -8.83 20.36
C LEU A 104 9.94 -10.25 20.77
N ALA A 105 8.93 -10.82 20.09
CA ALA A 105 8.47 -12.17 20.35
C ALA A 105 9.51 -13.25 20.02
N ILE A 106 10.31 -13.05 18.97
CA ILE A 106 11.44 -13.94 18.64
C ILE A 106 12.54 -13.82 19.70
N ALA A 107 12.87 -12.60 20.13
CA ALA A 107 13.90 -12.36 21.14
C ALA A 107 13.57 -12.99 22.51
N GLN A 108 12.29 -13.00 22.93
CA GLN A 108 11.87 -13.65 24.18
C GLN A 108 11.96 -15.18 24.12
N ARG A 109 11.64 -15.77 22.96
CA ARG A 109 11.66 -17.22 22.77
C ARG A 109 13.07 -17.80 22.76
N ASP A 110 14.04 -17.06 22.22
CA ASP A 110 15.46 -17.44 22.28
C ASP A 110 16.00 -17.42 23.73
N GLN A 111 15.46 -16.57 24.60
CA GLN A 111 15.87 -16.53 26.01
C GLN A 111 15.32 -17.71 26.83
N GLU A 112 14.07 -18.13 26.60
CA GLU A 112 13.48 -19.30 27.27
C GLU A 112 14.14 -20.63 26.85
N HIS A 113 14.68 -20.71 25.64
CA HIS A 113 15.41 -21.90 25.17
C HIS A 113 16.89 -21.92 25.59
N ALA A 114 17.44 -20.80 26.07
CA ALA A 114 18.82 -20.68 26.54
C ALA A 114 18.97 -20.88 28.06
N SER A 115 17.87 -20.94 28.81
CA SER A 115 17.80 -21.21 30.26
C SER A 115 17.40 -22.65 30.56
#